data_AF-A0A2N0LRI8-F1
#
_entry.id   AF-A0A2N0LRI8-F1
#
_cell.length_a   1.000
_cell.length_b   1.000
_cell.length_c   1.000
_cell.angle_alpha   90.00
_cell.angle_beta   90.00
_cell.angle_gamma   90.00
#
_symmetry.space_group_name_H-M   'P 1'
#
loop_
_entity.id
_entity.type
_entity.pdbx_description
1 polymer ?
#
loop_
_entity_poly.entity_id
_entity_poly.type
_entity_poly.pdbx_seq_one_letter_code
_entity_poly.pdbx_strand_id
1 'polypeptide(L)'
;MTIVNAEGKLSEGMRDWSLAEFDSKLVQGFSDSVTRPLIATGYSELVRAIADHGLTVQQWLDGSFCIAKADPGDLDLVTILDKDTVDSLPPRNHISLVELFDEPVTKTKYQCDSYVAIRVPESHPG
;
A
#
# COMPACT_ATOMS: atom_id res chain seq x y z
N MET A 1 -3.74 -9.39 1.07
CA MET A 1 -3.47 -8.05 0.52
C MET A 1 -4.17 -7.99 -0.81
N THR A 2 -5.06 -7.03 -0.94
CA THR A 2 -5.90 -6.91 -2.12
C THR A 2 -5.52 -5.63 -2.86
N ILE A 3 -5.02 -5.75 -4.09
CA ILE A 3 -4.56 -4.66 -4.95
C ILE A 3 -5.64 -4.25 -5.94
N VAL A 4 -5.89 -2.94 -6.10
CA VAL A 4 -6.73 -2.36 -7.16
C VAL A 4 -5.91 -1.30 -7.92
N ASN A 5 -5.97 -1.30 -9.25
CA ASN A 5 -5.24 -0.37 -10.14
C ASN A 5 -6.17 0.67 -10.76
N ALA A 6 -5.69 1.90 -10.93
CA ALA A 6 -6.42 2.99 -11.58
C ALA A 6 -6.02 3.26 -13.05
N GLU A 7 -4.80 2.95 -13.53
CA GLU A 7 -4.41 2.97 -14.96
C GLU A 7 -2.93 2.53 -15.14
N GLY A 8 -2.63 1.46 -15.88
CA GLY A 8 -1.24 1.01 -16.10
C GLY A 8 -1.07 -0.44 -16.52
N LYS A 9 0.14 -1.03 -16.44
CA LYS A 9 0.47 -2.41 -16.92
C LYS A 9 -0.36 -3.54 -16.25
N LEU A 10 -1.24 -3.20 -15.32
CA LEU A 10 -2.11 -4.12 -14.61
C LEU A 10 -3.52 -4.01 -15.17
N SER A 11 -4.17 -5.15 -15.43
CA SER A 11 -5.61 -5.16 -15.71
C SER A 11 -6.34 -4.51 -14.53
N GLU A 12 -7.28 -3.60 -14.79
CA GLU A 12 -8.14 -3.03 -13.77
C GLU A 12 -8.83 -4.10 -12.92
N GLY A 13 -9.07 -3.75 -11.65
CA GLY A 13 -9.84 -4.56 -10.71
C GLY A 13 -9.06 -5.12 -9.52
N MET A 14 -9.83 -5.75 -8.64
CA MET A 14 -9.39 -6.26 -7.35
C MET A 14 -8.65 -7.59 -7.48
N ARG A 15 -7.47 -7.70 -6.88
CA ARG A 15 -6.62 -8.90 -6.93
C ARG A 15 -5.98 -9.18 -5.59
N ASP A 16 -6.03 -10.42 -5.12
CA ASP A 16 -5.21 -10.83 -3.99
C ASP A 16 -3.82 -11.22 -4.50
N TRP A 17 -2.83 -10.36 -4.25
CA TRP A 17 -1.44 -10.66 -4.57
C TRP A 17 -0.63 -10.92 -3.31
N SER A 18 0.29 -11.86 -3.44
CA SER A 18 1.45 -11.97 -2.58
C SER A 18 2.50 -10.90 -2.92
N LEU A 19 3.41 -10.62 -1.98
CA LEU A 19 4.57 -9.76 -2.26
C LEU A 19 5.44 -10.33 -3.40
N ALA A 20 5.49 -11.65 -3.57
CA ALA A 20 6.22 -12.29 -4.66
C ALA A 20 5.57 -11.99 -6.03
N GLU A 21 4.24 -11.98 -6.12
CA GLU A 21 3.54 -11.61 -7.35
C GLU A 21 3.67 -10.12 -7.66
N PHE A 22 3.67 -9.26 -6.64
CA PHE A 22 3.99 -7.83 -6.77
C PHE A 22 5.38 -7.65 -7.39
N ASP A 23 6.40 -8.31 -6.82
CA ASP A 23 7.78 -8.23 -7.30
C ASP A 23 7.91 -8.72 -8.75
N SER A 24 7.33 -9.88 -9.06
CA SER A 24 7.37 -10.45 -10.40
C SER A 24 6.74 -9.53 -11.45
N LYS A 25 5.61 -8.87 -11.13
CA LYS A 25 4.86 -8.04 -12.09
C LYS A 25 5.41 -6.64 -12.24
N LEU A 26 5.92 -6.05 -11.16
CA LEU A 26 6.27 -4.62 -11.12
C LEU A 26 7.76 -4.34 -10.94
N VAL A 27 8.59 -5.35 -10.67
CA VAL A 27 10.03 -5.16 -10.44
C VAL A 27 10.85 -5.95 -11.46
N GLN A 28 10.64 -7.27 -11.53
CA GLN A 28 11.49 -8.18 -12.31
C GLN A 28 11.51 -7.88 -13.82
N GLY A 29 10.45 -7.26 -14.35
CA GLY A 29 10.37 -6.84 -15.76
C GLY A 29 11.21 -5.59 -16.11
N PHE A 30 11.94 -5.01 -15.16
CA PHE A 30 12.72 -3.79 -15.32
C PHE A 30 14.15 -4.00 -14.80
N SER A 31 14.92 -4.88 -15.47
CA SER A 31 16.27 -5.28 -15.05
C SER A 31 17.26 -4.13 -14.89
N ASP A 32 17.04 -3.04 -15.64
CA ASP A 32 17.93 -1.87 -15.64
C ASP A 32 17.49 -0.81 -14.63
N SER A 33 16.35 -0.99 -13.96
CA SER A 33 15.88 -0.04 -12.96
C SER A 33 16.71 -0.12 -11.69
N VAL A 34 17.08 1.05 -11.17
CA VAL A 34 17.78 1.19 -9.89
C VAL A 34 16.81 1.52 -8.75
N THR A 35 15.64 2.11 -9.04
CA THR A 35 14.70 2.52 -7.98
C THR A 35 13.63 1.49 -7.67
N ARG A 36 13.17 0.69 -8.64
CA ARG A 36 12.10 -0.30 -8.42
C ARG A 36 12.40 -1.32 -7.30
N PRO A 37 13.60 -1.90 -7.21
CA PRO A 37 13.93 -2.83 -6.10
C PRO A 37 13.92 -2.16 -4.73
N LEU A 38 14.32 -0.88 -4.66
CA LEU A 38 14.33 -0.10 -3.41
C LEU A 38 12.89 0.18 -2.95
N ILE A 39 12.05 0.66 -3.86
CA ILE A 39 10.63 0.93 -3.59
C ILE A 39 9.90 -0.36 -3.22
N ALA A 40 10.18 -1.47 -3.89
CA ALA A 40 9.59 -2.77 -3.57
C ALA A 40 10.00 -3.29 -2.18
N THR A 41 11.25 -3.04 -1.78
CA THR A 41 11.73 -3.34 -0.43
C THR A 41 10.97 -2.51 0.60
N GLY A 42 10.88 -1.20 0.39
CA GLY A 42 10.13 -0.28 1.27
C GLY A 42 8.65 -0.66 1.38
N TYR A 43 8.00 -0.97 0.26
CA TYR A 43 6.61 -1.44 0.27
C TYR A 43 6.43 -2.76 1.03
N SER A 44 7.36 -3.71 0.88
CA SER A 44 7.34 -4.97 1.63
C SER A 44 7.48 -4.74 3.14
N GLU A 45 8.30 -3.78 3.55
CA GLU A 45 8.43 -3.38 4.95
C GLU A 45 7.16 -2.70 5.48
N LEU A 46 6.53 -1.83 4.69
CA LEU A 46 5.23 -1.21 5.03
C LEU A 46 4.15 -2.29 5.24
N VAL A 47 4.03 -3.24 4.31
CA VAL A 47 3.05 -4.35 4.41
C VAL A 47 3.30 -5.20 5.66
N ARG A 48 4.55 -5.49 6.00
CA ARG A 48 4.91 -6.19 7.24
C ARG A 48 4.54 -5.38 8.48
N ALA A 49 4.86 -4.08 8.49
CA ALA A 49 4.55 -3.21 9.62
C ALA A 49 3.03 -3.12 9.87
N ILE A 50 2.22 -3.08 8.79
CA ILE A 50 0.75 -3.16 8.90
C ILE A 50 0.33 -4.52 9.48
N ALA A 51 0.89 -5.62 8.97
CA ALA A 51 0.56 -6.97 9.44
C ALA A 51 0.93 -7.20 10.92
N ASP A 52 2.04 -6.61 11.40
CA ASP A 52 2.47 -6.69 12.81
C ASP A 52 1.48 -6.03 13.77
N HIS A 53 0.61 -5.14 13.27
CA HIS A 53 -0.51 -4.57 14.03
C HIS A 53 -1.77 -5.46 14.02
N GLY A 54 -1.69 -6.64 13.41
CA GLY A 54 -2.82 -7.57 13.25
C GLY A 54 -3.81 -7.13 12.17
N LEU A 55 -3.41 -6.20 11.29
CA LEU A 55 -4.29 -5.64 10.27
C LEU A 55 -4.18 -6.39 8.96
N THR A 56 -5.34 -6.72 8.40
CA THR A 56 -5.47 -7.12 6.99
C THR A 56 -6.12 -5.99 6.24
N VAL A 57 -5.43 -5.48 5.21
CA VAL A 57 -5.84 -4.27 4.50
C VAL A 57 -6.01 -4.52 3.00
N GLN A 58 -6.83 -3.69 2.37
CA GLN A 58 -6.88 -3.53 0.93
C GLN A 58 -6.05 -2.30 0.55
N GLN A 59 -5.28 -2.38 -0.52
CA GLN A 59 -4.43 -1.28 -0.98
C GLN A 59 -4.67 -1.05 -2.46
N TRP A 60 -4.90 0.19 -2.85
CA TRP A 60 -4.93 0.57 -4.26
C TRP A 60 -3.56 1.09 -4.61
N LEU A 61 -2.98 0.57 -5.69
CA LEU A 61 -1.66 0.96 -6.16
C LEU A 61 -1.82 1.74 -7.45
N ASP A 62 -1.10 2.85 -7.57
CA ASP A 62 -1.22 3.72 -8.73
C ASP A 62 0.13 4.38 -9.07
N GLY A 63 0.06 5.32 -10.02
CA GLY A 63 1.10 6.27 -10.29
C GLY A 63 2.27 5.68 -11.06
N SER A 64 3.41 6.36 -10.95
CA SER A 64 4.50 6.14 -11.91
C SER A 64 5.15 4.75 -11.78
N PHE A 65 4.98 4.10 -10.63
CA PHE A 65 5.44 2.73 -10.36
C PHE A 65 4.63 1.67 -11.13
N CYS A 66 3.32 1.89 -11.31
CA CYS A 66 2.38 0.94 -11.92
C CYS A 66 2.37 0.98 -13.46
N ILE A 67 3.08 1.94 -14.07
CA ILE A 67 3.23 2.11 -15.51
C ILE A 67 4.63 1.72 -16.02
N ALA A 68 4.90 1.92 -17.30
CA ALA A 68 6.16 1.54 -17.96
C ALA A 68 7.34 2.50 -17.71
N LYS A 69 7.38 3.23 -16.59
CA LYS A 69 8.52 4.09 -16.23
C LYS A 69 9.67 3.23 -15.69
N ALA A 70 10.88 3.36 -16.23
CA ALA A 70 12.02 2.56 -15.77
C ALA A 70 12.31 2.82 -14.28
N ASP A 71 12.52 4.08 -13.92
CA ASP A 71 12.86 4.50 -12.56
C ASP A 71 11.79 5.44 -11.97
N PRO A 72 10.70 4.88 -11.38
CA PRO A 72 9.76 5.66 -10.57
C PRO A 72 10.44 6.23 -9.32
N GLY A 73 9.89 7.32 -8.77
CA GLY A 73 10.44 7.97 -7.58
C GLY A 73 9.96 7.33 -6.28
N ASP A 74 8.70 6.92 -6.28
CA ASP A 74 7.93 6.38 -5.16
C ASP A 74 6.84 5.43 -5.68
N LEU A 75 6.15 4.75 -4.75
CA LEU A 75 4.91 4.03 -4.97
C LEU A 75 3.74 4.84 -4.42
N ASP A 76 2.82 5.26 -5.27
CA ASP A 76 1.56 5.86 -4.87
C ASP A 76 0.57 4.78 -4.43
N LEU A 77 0.00 4.91 -3.22
CA LEU A 77 -0.97 3.94 -2.74
C LEU A 77 -2.05 4.54 -1.82
N VAL A 78 -3.22 3.92 -1.85
CA VAL A 78 -4.32 4.19 -0.90
C VAL A 78 -4.58 2.93 -0.09
N THR A 79 -4.40 2.99 1.23
CA THR A 79 -4.77 1.89 2.12
C THR A 79 -6.20 2.08 2.63
N ILE A 80 -7.05 1.08 2.40
CA ILE A 80 -8.45 1.06 2.82
C ILE A 80 -8.54 0.26 4.13
N LEU A 81 -9.06 0.91 5.16
CA LEU A 81 -9.31 0.33 6.48
C LEU A 81 -10.80 0.31 6.78
N ASP A 82 -11.33 -0.81 7.28
CA ASP A 82 -12.68 -0.84 7.83
C ASP A 82 -12.74 -0.10 9.17
N LYS A 83 -13.72 0.78 9.32
CA LYS A 83 -13.91 1.56 10.55
C LYS A 83 -14.00 0.69 11.79
N ASP A 84 -14.78 -0.39 11.75
CA ASP A 84 -14.96 -1.28 12.89
C ASP A 84 -13.65 -1.98 13.27
N THR A 85 -12.82 -2.34 12.28
CA THR A 85 -11.48 -2.89 12.53
C THR A 85 -10.62 -1.86 13.26
N VAL A 86 -10.60 -0.61 12.80
CA VAL A 86 -9.83 0.47 13.44
C VAL A 86 -10.32 0.72 14.86
N ASP A 87 -11.63 0.82 15.07
CA ASP A 87 -12.23 1.08 16.38
C ASP A 87 -12.01 -0.08 17.37
N SER A 88 -11.84 -1.31 16.87
CA SER A 88 -11.57 -2.49 17.70
C SER A 88 -10.13 -2.62 18.18
N LEU A 89 -9.22 -1.78 17.66
CA LEU A 89 -7.81 -1.87 18.02
C LEU A 89 -7.57 -1.41 19.46
N PRO A 90 -6.52 -1.95 20.12
CA PRO A 90 -6.11 -1.42 21.41
C PRO A 90 -5.69 0.05 21.29
N PRO A 91 -5.98 0.92 22.28
CA PRO A 91 -5.62 2.35 22.25
C PRO A 91 -4.17 2.65 21.84
N ARG A 92 -3.22 1.80 22.27
CA ARG A 92 -1.80 1.91 21.93
C ARG A 92 -1.51 1.78 20.42
N ASN A 93 -2.35 1.06 19.68
CA ASN A 93 -2.20 0.82 18.24
C ASN A 93 -2.78 1.97 17.40
N HIS A 94 -3.62 2.85 17.96
CA HIS A 94 -4.16 4.00 17.23
C HIS A 94 -3.08 5.05 16.92
N ILE A 95 -2.13 5.27 17.84
CA ILE A 95 -1.03 6.20 17.61
C ILE A 95 -0.09 5.67 16.52
N SER A 96 0.27 4.38 16.60
CA SER A 96 1.13 3.74 15.61
C SER A 96 0.47 3.62 14.23
N LEU A 97 -0.86 3.50 14.17
CA LEU A 97 -1.62 3.58 12.93
C LEU A 97 -1.46 4.93 12.23
N VAL A 98 -1.57 6.03 12.97
CA VAL A 98 -1.39 7.37 12.41
C VAL A 98 0.01 7.50 11.80
N GLU A 99 1.04 7.01 12.47
CA GLU A 99 2.42 7.04 11.96
C GLU A 99 2.65 6.15 10.74
N LEU A 100 1.98 5.00 10.66
CA LEU A 100 2.06 4.10 9.49
C LEU A 100 1.41 4.66 8.23
N PHE A 101 0.64 5.73 8.37
CA PHE A 101 -0.15 6.32 7.32
C PHE A 101 0.04 7.84 7.20
N ASP A 102 1.05 8.38 7.87
CA ASP A 102 1.50 9.75 7.74
C ASP A 102 2.40 9.87 6.51
N GLU A 103 1.89 10.51 5.45
CA GLU A 103 2.50 10.57 4.11
C GLU A 103 3.99 10.99 4.13
N PRO A 104 4.39 12.08 4.82
CA PRO A 104 5.81 12.42 5.01
C PRO A 104 6.66 11.28 5.59
N VAL A 105 6.13 10.53 6.56
CA VAL A 105 6.83 9.42 7.21
C VAL A 105 6.92 8.22 6.28
N THR A 106 5.82 7.84 5.63
CA THR A 106 5.81 6.67 4.72
C THR A 106 6.64 6.92 3.48
N LYS A 107 6.66 8.16 2.97
CA LYS A 107 7.46 8.56 1.81
C LYS A 107 8.95 8.49 2.13
N THR A 108 9.35 9.01 3.29
CA THR A 108 10.75 9.00 3.70
C THR A 108 11.24 7.60 4.08
N LYS A 109 10.40 6.82 4.79
CA LYS A 109 10.79 5.51 5.34
C LYS A 109 10.64 4.37 4.35
N TYR A 110 9.58 4.36 3.56
CA TYR A 110 9.20 3.24 2.70
C TYR A 110 9.18 3.58 1.21
N GLN A 111 9.52 4.83 0.82
CA GLN A 111 9.38 5.32 -0.55
C GLN A 111 7.95 5.15 -1.09
N CYS A 112 6.96 5.27 -0.21
CA CYS A 112 5.54 5.14 -0.53
C CYS A 112 4.81 6.45 -0.23
N ASP A 113 4.20 7.03 -1.25
CA ASP A 113 3.24 8.14 -1.13
C ASP A 113 1.88 7.53 -0.75
N SER A 114 1.62 7.47 0.57
CA SER A 114 0.55 6.65 1.14
C SER A 114 -0.58 7.50 1.69
N TYR A 115 -1.80 7.21 1.26
CA TYR A 115 -3.03 7.79 1.77
C TYR A 115 -3.87 6.73 2.48
N VAL A 116 -4.76 7.16 3.38
CA VAL A 116 -5.73 6.29 4.03
C VAL A 116 -7.15 6.69 3.70
N ALA A 117 -7.95 5.68 3.35
CA ALA A 117 -9.39 5.79 3.26
C ALA A 117 -10.04 4.90 4.34
N ILE A 118 -10.93 5.49 5.14
CA ILE A 118 -11.73 4.73 6.11
C ILE A 118 -13.05 4.34 5.43
N ARG A 119 -13.27 3.03 5.30
CA ARG A 119 -14.56 2.50 4.86
C ARG A 119 -15.50 2.43 6.05
N VAL A 120 -16.60 3.16 5.97
CA VAL A 120 -17.70 3.11 6.93
C VAL A 120 -18.76 2.14 6.38
N PRO A 121 -19.16 1.10 7.12
CA PRO A 121 -20.26 0.23 6.72
C PRO A 121 -21.55 1.02 6.47
N GLU A 122 -22.33 0.64 5.46
CA GLU A 122 -23.63 1.30 5.14
C GLU A 122 -24.62 1.29 6.33
N SER A 123 -24.44 0.38 7.28
CA SER A 123 -25.27 0.26 8.49
C SER A 123 -24.91 1.23 9.62
N HIS A 124 -23.87 2.07 9.48
CA HIS A 124 -23.52 3.07 10.50
C HIS A 124 -24.45 4.28 10.43
N PRO A 125 -25.16 4.65 11.53
CA PRO A 125 -25.91 5.90 11.58
C PRO A 125 -24.94 7.08 11.59
N GLY A 126 -25.13 8.02 10.67
CA GLY A 126 -24.33 9.24 10.53
C GLY A 126 -24.62 10.31 11.56
#